data_AF-A0A6D2GD56-F1
#
_entry.id   AF-A0A6D2GD56-F1
#
_cell.length_a   1.000
_cell.length_b   1.000
_cell.length_c   1.000
_cell.angle_alpha   90.00
_cell.angle_beta   90.00
_cell.angle_gamma   90.00
#
_symmetry.space_group_name_H-M   'P 1'
#
loop_
_entity.id
_entity.type
_entity.pdbx_description
1 polymer ?
#
loop_
_entity_poly.entity_id
_entity_poly.type
_entity_poly.pdbx_seq_one_letter_code
_entity_poly.pdbx_strand_id
1 'polypeptide(L)'
;MRRYLLLCLLLLPLFASPQQTRIEEQVITHTQAQQWGLTDSEWQHYQQLRQGERGIWSPGLDPLTILGVEANSDAERQRYAELLARKEHQRVEKELAFQRAYDQAWKRLYPTLTPIRSVVQPRLALFVSEKMPGLQDAGAEAHQR
;
A
#
# COMPACT_ATOMS: atom_id res chain seq x y z
N MET A 1 -5.69 62.51 30.16
CA MET A 1 -5.52 61.61 29.00
C MET A 1 -4.72 60.38 29.48
N ARG A 2 -5.28 59.53 30.35
CA ARG A 2 -5.98 58.27 30.05
C ARG A 2 -5.15 57.25 29.23
N ARG A 3 -4.50 56.34 29.97
CA ARG A 3 -4.49 54.87 29.78
C ARG A 3 -4.31 54.33 28.35
N TYR A 4 -3.07 54.06 27.96
CA TYR A 4 -2.73 53.09 26.91
C TYR A 4 -1.53 52.22 27.33
N LEU A 5 -1.51 51.82 28.59
CA LEU A 5 -0.74 50.67 29.06
C LEU A 5 -1.78 49.54 29.14
N LEU A 6 -1.58 48.47 28.37
CA LEU A 6 -2.50 47.33 28.09
C LEU A 6 -3.31 47.42 26.79
N LEU A 7 -2.67 47.28 25.62
CA LEU A 7 -3.32 46.65 24.46
C LEU A 7 -2.29 46.10 23.44
N CYS A 8 -1.39 45.23 23.87
CA CYS A 8 -0.55 44.43 22.98
C CYS A 8 -0.41 43.00 23.52
N LEU A 9 -1.56 42.38 23.83
CA LEU A 9 -1.65 40.99 24.30
C LEU A 9 -2.82 40.25 23.61
N LEU A 10 -3.08 40.54 22.35
CA LEU A 10 -4.16 39.89 21.59
C LEU A 10 -3.75 39.64 20.13
N LEU A 11 -2.63 38.95 19.92
CA LEU A 11 -2.33 38.29 18.64
C LEU A 11 -1.29 37.15 18.82
N LEU A 12 -1.27 36.51 20.00
CA LEU A 12 -0.70 35.17 20.13
C LEU A 12 -1.87 34.18 19.93
N PRO A 13 -1.75 33.13 19.10
CA PRO A 13 -2.70 32.04 19.11
C PRO A 13 -2.56 31.29 20.45
N LEU A 14 -3.16 31.83 21.51
CA LEU A 14 -3.46 31.08 22.73
C LEU A 14 -4.59 30.12 22.36
N PHE A 15 -4.44 28.83 22.70
CA PHE A 15 -5.40 27.73 22.50
C PHE A 15 -5.32 26.92 21.19
N ALA A 16 -4.14 26.45 20.80
CA ALA A 16 -4.08 25.03 20.46
C ALA A 16 -3.93 24.25 21.77
N SER A 17 -5.05 23.81 22.36
CA SER A 17 -5.00 22.99 23.58
C SER A 17 -4.29 21.67 23.28
N PRO A 18 -3.38 21.18 24.14
CA PRO A 18 -2.66 19.92 23.91
C PRO A 18 -3.59 18.70 23.76
N GLN A 19 -4.85 18.82 24.23
CA GLN A 19 -5.88 17.81 24.06
C GLN A 19 -6.47 17.78 22.64
N GLN A 20 -6.60 18.93 21.97
CA GLN A 20 -7.11 19.03 20.60
C GLN A 20 -6.11 18.45 19.60
N THR A 21 -4.83 18.81 19.74
CA THR A 21 -3.75 18.27 18.90
C THR A 21 -3.60 16.76 19.07
N ARG A 22 -3.75 16.24 20.31
CA ARG A 22 -3.68 14.79 20.57
C ARG A 22 -4.83 14.03 19.89
N ILE A 23 -6.06 14.56 19.91
CA ILE A 23 -7.21 13.92 19.25
C ILE A 23 -7.01 13.91 17.73
N GLU A 24 -6.58 15.01 17.14
CA GLU A 24 -6.30 15.10 15.69
C GLU A 24 -5.22 14.11 15.26
N GLU A 25 -4.11 14.02 16.01
CA GLU A 25 -3.03 13.09 15.76
C GLU A 25 -3.48 11.62 15.87
N GLN A 26 -4.31 11.30 16.87
CA GLN A 26 -4.90 9.97 17.04
C GLN A 26 -5.82 9.60 15.87
N VAL A 27 -6.66 10.52 15.41
CA VAL A 27 -7.55 10.30 14.27
C VAL A 27 -6.76 10.09 12.97
N ILE A 28 -5.70 10.87 12.74
CA ILE A 28 -4.81 10.69 11.58
C ILE A 28 -4.12 9.33 11.65
N THR A 29 -3.56 8.97 12.81
CA THR A 29 -2.92 7.68 13.05
C THR A 29 -3.87 6.52 12.76
N HIS A 30 -5.09 6.58 13.28
CA HIS A 30 -6.11 5.56 13.06
C HIS A 30 -6.46 5.42 11.57
N THR A 31 -6.68 6.54 10.89
CA THR A 31 -6.99 6.56 9.45
C THR A 31 -5.86 5.94 8.64
N GLN A 32 -4.60 6.27 8.96
CA GLN A 32 -3.44 5.71 8.28
C GLN A 32 -3.29 4.21 8.56
N ALA A 33 -3.45 3.76 9.80
CA ALA A 33 -3.41 2.35 10.16
C ALA A 33 -4.44 1.54 9.37
N GLN A 34 -5.69 2.01 9.34
CA GLN A 34 -6.78 1.39 8.59
C GLN A 34 -6.50 1.32 7.08
N GLN A 35 -5.94 2.38 6.50
CA GLN A 35 -5.53 2.36 5.09
C GLN A 35 -4.56 1.24 4.80
N TRP A 36 -3.73 0.81 5.76
CA TRP A 36 -2.78 -0.28 5.61
C TRP A 36 -3.27 -1.64 6.08
N GLY A 37 -4.48 -1.72 6.65
CA GLY A 37 -4.98 -2.95 7.29
C GLY A 37 -4.24 -3.29 8.59
N LEU A 38 -3.65 -2.28 9.22
CA LEU A 38 -2.88 -2.35 10.46
C LEU A 38 -3.74 -1.89 11.64
N THR A 39 -3.37 -2.30 12.84
CA THR A 39 -3.85 -1.67 14.07
C THR A 39 -3.10 -0.36 14.34
N ASP A 40 -3.65 0.48 15.23
CA ASP A 40 -3.00 1.72 15.65
C ASP A 40 -1.62 1.46 16.29
N SER A 41 -1.47 0.36 17.05
CA SER A 41 -0.19 -0.01 17.66
C SER A 41 0.86 -0.45 16.63
N GLU A 42 0.43 -1.15 15.58
CA GLU A 42 1.31 -1.55 14.48
C GLU A 42 1.75 -0.34 13.65
N TRP A 43 0.85 0.63 13.46
CA TRP A 43 1.20 1.89 12.82
C TRP A 43 2.26 2.66 13.64
N GLN A 44 2.08 2.76 14.95
CA GLN A 44 3.07 3.38 15.83
C GLN A 44 4.42 2.66 15.77
N HIS A 45 4.41 1.33 15.77
CA HIS A 45 5.64 0.55 15.64
C HIS A 45 6.35 0.82 14.31
N TYR A 46 5.61 0.85 13.20
CA TYR A 46 6.15 1.24 11.90
C TYR A 46 6.77 2.65 11.93
N GLN A 47 6.11 3.62 12.56
CA GLN A 47 6.63 5.00 12.65
C GLN A 47 7.97 5.04 13.40
N GLN A 48 8.11 4.26 14.47
CA GLN A 48 9.36 4.14 15.21
C GLN A 48 10.47 3.51 14.36
N LEU A 49 10.19 2.40 13.68
CA LEU A 49 11.14 1.73 12.78
C LEU A 49 11.62 2.65 11.67
N ARG A 50 10.70 3.42 11.06
CA ARG A 50 11.01 4.40 10.02
C ARG A 50 11.90 5.55 10.53
N GLN A 51 11.86 5.88 11.81
CA GLN A 51 12.73 6.91 12.39
C GLN A 51 14.13 6.39 12.74
N GLY A 52 14.34 5.06 12.75
CA GLY A 52 15.63 4.42 13.03
C GLY A 52 16.44 4.05 11.79
N GLU A 53 17.38 3.12 11.96
CA GLU A 53 18.28 2.64 10.91
C GLU A 53 17.55 2.15 9.65
N ARG A 54 16.39 1.50 9.83
CA ARG A 54 15.55 1.03 8.72
C ARG A 54 15.11 2.16 7.79
N GLY A 55 14.79 3.33 8.34
CA GLY A 55 14.45 4.51 7.54
C GLY A 55 15.63 5.10 6.76
N ILE A 56 16.85 4.92 7.27
CA ILE A 56 18.09 5.33 6.60
C ILE A 56 18.44 4.36 5.47
N TRP A 57 18.37 3.04 5.73
CA TRP A 57 18.72 2.01 4.75
C TRP A 57 17.68 1.86 3.64
N SER A 58 16.41 2.12 3.94
CA SER A 58 15.32 1.92 2.98
C SER A 58 14.34 3.11 2.98
N PRO A 59 14.78 4.29 2.52
CA PRO A 59 13.91 5.46 2.46
C PRO A 59 12.69 5.20 1.57
N GLY A 60 11.50 5.55 2.05
CA GLY A 60 10.27 5.46 1.28
C GLY A 60 9.65 4.06 1.15
N LEU A 61 10.20 3.05 1.82
CA LEU A 61 9.60 1.72 1.88
C LEU A 61 8.20 1.77 2.53
N ASP A 62 7.29 0.93 2.04
CA ASP A 62 5.93 0.88 2.55
C ASP A 62 5.85 0.27 3.96
N PRO A 63 4.81 0.60 4.75
CA PRO A 63 4.67 0.13 6.13
C PRO A 63 4.65 -1.39 6.28
N LEU A 64 4.02 -2.12 5.35
CA LEU A 64 3.88 -3.58 5.45
C LEU A 64 5.21 -4.27 5.16
N THR A 65 5.99 -3.77 4.21
CA THR A 65 7.35 -4.29 3.97
C THR A 65 8.27 -3.99 5.15
N ILE A 66 8.21 -2.78 5.74
CA ILE A 66 9.02 -2.46 6.94
C ILE A 66 8.68 -3.42 8.08
N LEU A 67 7.40 -3.54 8.43
CA LEU A 67 6.93 -4.42 9.50
C LEU A 67 7.23 -5.89 9.20
N GLY A 68 7.09 -6.33 7.95
CA GLY A 68 7.38 -7.69 7.52
C GLY A 68 8.86 -8.05 7.63
N VAL A 69 9.78 -7.15 7.26
CA VAL A 69 11.22 -7.38 7.39
C VAL A 69 11.63 -7.42 8.87
N GLU A 70 11.09 -6.53 9.69
CA GLU A 70 11.40 -6.41 11.12
C GLU A 70 10.57 -7.33 12.04
N ALA A 71 9.70 -8.18 11.48
CA ALA A 71 8.85 -9.09 12.25
C ALA A 71 9.68 -10.04 13.15
N ASN A 72 9.21 -10.25 14.38
CA ASN A 72 9.89 -11.08 15.38
C ASN A 72 9.52 -12.56 15.27
N SER A 73 8.52 -12.89 14.45
CA SER A 73 8.05 -14.26 14.22
C SER A 73 7.66 -14.49 12.77
N ASP A 74 7.69 -15.75 12.36
CA ASP A 74 7.23 -16.16 11.02
C ASP A 74 5.74 -15.88 10.82
N ALA A 75 4.93 -15.98 11.88
CA ALA A 75 3.51 -15.68 11.83
C ALA A 75 3.24 -14.19 11.55
N GLU A 76 3.95 -13.27 12.23
CA GLU A 76 3.86 -11.84 11.94
C GLU A 76 4.33 -11.54 10.52
N ARG A 77 5.47 -12.10 10.12
CA ARG A 77 6.04 -11.93 8.79
C ARG A 77 5.07 -12.37 7.69
N GLN A 78 4.46 -13.53 7.87
CA GLN A 78 3.44 -14.07 6.95
C GLN A 78 2.21 -13.17 6.89
N ARG A 79 1.68 -12.70 8.03
CA ARG A 79 0.52 -11.81 8.06
C ARG A 79 0.78 -10.51 7.30
N TYR A 80 1.94 -9.87 7.49
CA TYR A 80 2.28 -8.65 6.77
C TYR A 80 2.49 -8.89 5.27
N ALA A 81 3.13 -10.00 4.89
CA ALA A 81 3.29 -10.39 3.49
C ALA A 81 1.93 -10.59 2.80
N GLU A 82 0.97 -11.24 3.46
CA GLU A 82 -0.38 -11.41 2.92
C GLU A 82 -1.15 -10.09 2.79
N LEU A 83 -1.01 -9.18 3.75
CA LEU A 83 -1.59 -7.84 3.65
C LEU A 83 -1.01 -7.10 2.44
N LEU A 84 0.30 -7.18 2.23
CA LEU A 84 0.96 -6.54 1.10
C LEU A 84 0.52 -7.15 -0.23
N ALA A 85 0.46 -8.48 -0.32
CA ALA A 85 0.00 -9.18 -1.52
C ALA A 85 -1.41 -8.75 -1.93
N ARG A 86 -2.34 -8.64 -0.97
CA ARG A 86 -3.71 -8.15 -1.23
C ARG A 86 -3.73 -6.71 -1.74
N LYS A 87 -2.88 -5.83 -1.18
CA LYS A 87 -2.76 -4.44 -1.63
C LYS A 87 -2.18 -4.33 -3.03
N GLU A 88 -1.10 -5.04 -3.29
CA GLU A 88 -0.46 -5.05 -4.60
C GLU A 88 -1.40 -5.60 -5.67
N HIS A 89 -2.18 -6.64 -5.35
CA HIS A 89 -3.24 -7.12 -6.24
C HIS A 89 -4.26 -6.01 -6.56
N GLN A 90 -4.77 -5.28 -5.56
CA GLN A 90 -5.69 -4.16 -5.78
C GLN A 90 -5.06 -3.01 -6.58
N ARG A 91 -3.77 -2.74 -6.38
CA ARG A 91 -3.02 -1.72 -7.13
C ARG A 91 -2.93 -2.12 -8.61
N VAL A 92 -2.50 -3.34 -8.88
CA VAL A 92 -2.34 -3.88 -10.23
C VAL A 92 -3.68 -3.92 -10.98
N GLU A 93 -4.78 -4.29 -10.32
CA GLU A 93 -6.11 -4.27 -10.95
C GLU A 93 -6.51 -2.87 -11.43
N LYS A 94 -6.23 -1.83 -10.62
CA LYS A 94 -6.50 -0.43 -11.02
C LYS A 94 -5.61 0.01 -12.17
N GLU A 95 -4.32 -0.34 -12.13
CA GLU A 95 -3.37 -0.03 -13.18
C GLU A 95 -3.76 -0.70 -14.50
N LEU A 96 -4.21 -1.97 -14.45
CA LEU A 96 -4.67 -2.71 -15.62
C LEU A 96 -5.97 -2.13 -16.19
N ALA A 97 -6.91 -1.75 -15.33
CA ALA A 97 -8.14 -1.08 -15.76
C ALA A 97 -7.82 0.25 -16.47
N PHE A 98 -6.89 1.03 -15.91
CA PHE A 98 -6.45 2.27 -16.53
C PHE A 98 -5.73 2.03 -17.86
N GLN A 99 -4.83 1.05 -17.93
CA GLN A 99 -4.12 0.73 -19.17
C GLN A 99 -5.09 0.41 -20.32
N ARG A 100 -6.13 -0.38 -20.05
CA ARG A 100 -7.17 -0.69 -21.06
C ARG A 100 -7.91 0.56 -21.53
N ALA A 101 -8.24 1.48 -20.62
CA ALA A 101 -8.88 2.74 -20.97
C ALA A 101 -7.95 3.64 -21.80
N TYR A 102 -6.67 3.68 -21.43
CA TYR A 102 -5.64 4.40 -22.19
C TYR A 102 -5.49 3.85 -23.62
N ASP A 103 -5.42 2.53 -23.77
CA ASP A 103 -5.30 1.89 -25.08
C ASP A 103 -6.49 2.22 -26.00
N GLN A 104 -7.71 2.24 -25.43
CA GLN A 104 -8.91 2.65 -26.16
C GLN A 104 -8.88 4.14 -26.55
N ALA A 105 -8.45 5.01 -25.62
CA ALA A 105 -8.31 6.43 -25.88
C ALA A 105 -7.29 6.70 -27.00
N TRP A 106 -6.15 6.00 -26.99
CA TRP A 106 -5.12 6.13 -28.00
C TRP A 106 -5.65 5.80 -29.41
N LYS A 107 -6.33 4.66 -29.56
CA LYS A 107 -6.93 4.25 -30.85
C LYS A 107 -7.91 5.28 -31.40
N ARG A 108 -8.70 5.90 -30.52
CA ARG A 108 -9.68 6.92 -30.90
C ARG A 108 -9.02 8.24 -31.31
N LEU A 109 -7.99 8.66 -30.58
CA LEU A 109 -7.34 9.96 -30.79
C LEU A 109 -6.30 9.94 -31.92
N TYR A 110 -5.66 8.79 -32.17
CA TYR A 110 -4.55 8.65 -33.12
C TYR A 110 -4.71 7.43 -34.04
N PRO A 111 -5.79 7.36 -34.86
CA PRO A 111 -6.12 6.17 -35.64
C PRO A 111 -5.13 5.85 -36.77
N THR A 112 -4.35 6.83 -37.23
CA THR A 112 -3.36 6.68 -38.32
C THR A 112 -1.96 6.32 -37.81
N LEU A 113 -1.72 6.39 -36.50
CA LEU A 113 -0.44 6.03 -35.90
C LEU A 113 -0.51 4.59 -35.38
N THR A 114 0.31 3.71 -35.95
CA THR A 114 0.51 2.37 -35.38
C THR A 114 1.44 2.50 -34.17
N PRO A 115 0.99 2.16 -32.94
CA PRO A 115 1.90 2.07 -31.82
C PRO A 115 2.97 1.05 -32.19
N ILE A 116 4.25 1.43 -32.04
CA ILE A 116 5.32 0.42 -32.01
C ILE A 116 4.89 -0.56 -30.94
N ARG A 117 4.79 -1.85 -31.29
CA ARG A 117 4.54 -2.94 -30.35
C ARG A 117 5.73 -2.94 -29.41
N SER A 118 5.69 -2.07 -28.39
CA SER A 118 6.78 -1.89 -27.48
C SER A 118 7.02 -3.25 -26.87
N VAL A 119 8.29 -3.65 -26.84
CA VAL A 119 8.75 -4.70 -25.95
C VAL A 119 8.22 -4.29 -24.58
N VAL A 120 7.10 -4.91 -24.17
CA VAL A 120 6.47 -4.68 -22.88
C VAL A 120 7.52 -5.10 -21.88
N GLN A 121 8.21 -4.14 -21.29
CA GLN A 121 9.01 -4.41 -20.11
C GLN A 121 8.01 -4.98 -19.09
N PRO A 122 8.19 -6.23 -18.63
CA PRO A 122 7.19 -6.89 -17.84
C PRO A 122 7.24 -6.27 -16.46
N ARG A 123 6.18 -5.57 -16.06
CA ARG A 123 5.86 -5.40 -14.64
C ARG A 123 4.40 -5.77 -14.33
N LEU A 124 3.87 -6.73 -15.08
CA LEU A 124 2.70 -7.50 -14.65
C LEU A 124 3.19 -8.90 -14.29
N ALA A 125 3.27 -9.20 -12.99
CA ALA A 125 3.19 -10.58 -12.54
C ALA A 125 1.77 -11.06 -12.87
N LEU A 126 1.62 -11.78 -13.98
CA LEU A 126 0.42 -12.52 -14.30
C LEU A 126 0.40 -13.74 -13.37
N PHE A 127 -0.39 -13.69 -12.30
CA PHE A 127 -0.69 -14.89 -11.53
C PHE A 127 -1.74 -15.69 -12.29
N VAL A 128 -1.30 -16.77 -12.94
CA VAL A 128 -2.19 -17.77 -13.52
C VAL A 128 -2.65 -18.69 -12.38
N SER A 129 -3.96 -18.81 -12.19
CA SER A 129 -4.54 -19.89 -11.40
C SER A 129 -4.59 -21.13 -12.28
N GLU A 130 -3.70 -22.11 -12.06
CA GLU A 130 -3.86 -23.43 -12.66
C GLU A 130 -5.04 -24.14 -11.99
N LYS A 131 -6.25 -23.86 -12.45
CA LYS A 131 -7.34 -24.83 -12.31
C LYS A 131 -7.32 -25.72 -13.54
N MET A 132 -6.47 -26.75 -13.54
CA MET A 132 -6.52 -27.83 -14.54
C MET A 132 -7.66 -28.79 -14.15
N PRO A 133 -8.75 -28.90 -14.92
CA PRO A 133 -9.71 -29.97 -14.73
C PRO A 133 -9.22 -31.22 -15.48
N GLY A 134 -9.18 -32.35 -14.78
CA GLY A 134 -9.37 -33.71 -15.31
C GLY A 134 -8.58 -34.11 -16.56
N LEU A 135 -7.41 -34.70 -16.35
CA LEU A 135 -6.84 -35.71 -17.26
C LEU A 135 -6.48 -36.95 -16.41
N GLN A 136 -7.51 -37.56 -15.84
CA GLN A 136 -7.49 -38.99 -15.53
C GLN A 136 -8.27 -39.65 -16.65
N ASP A 137 -7.53 -40.23 -17.59
CA ASP A 137 -7.89 -41.42 -18.36
C ASP A 137 -6.86 -41.59 -19.49
N ALA A 138 -5.69 -42.13 -19.13
CA ALA A 138 -4.77 -42.74 -20.09
C ALA A 138 -3.84 -43.73 -19.37
N GLY A 139 -4.29 -44.99 -19.30
CA GLY A 139 -3.42 -46.16 -19.43
C GLY A 139 -2.46 -46.51 -18.30
N ALA A 140 -2.90 -47.39 -17.39
CA ALA A 140 -2.03 -48.41 -16.81
C ALA A 140 -2.85 -49.70 -16.61
N GLU A 141 -2.82 -50.57 -17.62
CA GLU A 141 -3.25 -51.96 -17.51
C GLU A 141 -2.24 -52.80 -16.69
N ALA A 142 -2.76 -53.87 -16.09
CA ALA A 142 -2.10 -55.15 -15.79
C ALA A 142 -1.15 -55.28 -14.59
N HIS A 143 -1.69 -55.72 -13.44
CA HIS A 143 -1.34 -57.01 -12.82
C HIS A 143 -2.08 -57.21 -11.48
N GLN A 144 -3.04 -58.14 -11.43
CA GLN A 144 -3.08 -59.24 -10.44
C GLN A 144 -4.31 -60.12 -10.67
N ARG A 145 -4.06 -61.29 -11.28
CA ARG A 145 -4.62 -62.55 -10.81
C ARG A 145 -3.54 -63.24 -10.01
#